data_AF-A0A9Q1BRP9-F1
#
_entry.id   AF-A0A9Q1BRP9-F1
#
_cell.length_a   1.000
_cell.length_b   1.000
_cell.length_c   1.000
_cell.angle_alpha   90.00
_cell.angle_beta   90.00
_cell.angle_gamma   90.00
#
_symmetry.space_group_name_H-M   'P 1'
#
loop_
_entity.id
_entity.type
_entity.pdbx_description
1 polymer ?
#
loop_
_entity_poly.entity_id
_entity_poly.type
_entity_poly.pdbx_seq_one_letter_code
_entity_poly.pdbx_strand_id
1 'polypeptide(L)'
;MHLKMKLESVEENLRSCNTTIQMEEENVKTLKQKESMVVKMMPNICKLDYYLKVVSKRETDIASASILPSTSEKTRNSMETMDKKKQELQRQIRMLSEGLQKLAVYFGDIARLSSLPEKLQTNSLQLKAVKDDISQLQNKIRFLDYEIEGLAEDIKYKSDRINKLINSNFQLQCKLAKKKTVEEQLCQTVEERRKTRDLLASKQTKEQLEGEISDLQMRKSAEDGRLGVLEEVVEQLEDKLNEDRYRNVDENYRACVIDLKTTEIANKDLEKFYNALDSAVIEFHKIKMEEINRIIYEYWTKIYKGNDIDFIEVRSEAPLSETSARRSYNYKVVMVSGGIEMDMRGHCSAGQMVLASLIIRLALAETFCLSCGVLALDEPTANLDYENKQGLASALTEIIDSKMEKYKQNSFQLIVITHDEAFVEMLEGSGYADHFYRVTKDDEGNSIINRKKISELQS
;
A
#
# COMPACT_ATOMS: atom_id res chain seq x y z
N MET A 1 54.91 -60.14 1.88
CA MET A 1 56.36 -60.33 1.68
C MET A 1 56.69 -61.72 1.09
N HIS A 2 56.44 -62.84 1.78
CA HIS A 2 56.89 -64.18 1.34
C HIS A 2 56.42 -64.61 -0.07
N LEU A 3 55.22 -64.21 -0.51
CA LEU A 3 54.71 -64.49 -1.86
C LEU A 3 55.22 -63.54 -2.95
N LYS A 4 55.73 -62.34 -2.63
CA LYS A 4 56.17 -61.35 -3.63
C LYS A 4 57.69 -61.39 -3.88
N MET A 5 58.50 -61.78 -2.89
CA MET A 5 59.89 -62.17 -3.15
C MET A 5 59.98 -63.43 -4.04
N LYS A 6 58.98 -64.31 -3.97
CA LYS A 6 58.82 -65.41 -4.95
C LYS A 6 58.46 -64.94 -6.36
N LEU A 7 57.92 -63.73 -6.53
CA LEU A 7 57.62 -63.14 -7.83
C LEU A 7 58.91 -62.68 -8.52
N GLU A 8 59.73 -61.90 -7.81
CA GLU A 8 61.03 -61.39 -8.30
C GLU A 8 61.97 -62.55 -8.66
N SER A 9 62.05 -63.57 -7.80
CA SER A 9 62.84 -64.79 -8.04
C SER A 9 62.42 -65.60 -9.27
N VAL A 10 61.19 -65.45 -9.79
CA VAL A 10 60.75 -66.17 -11.00
C VAL A 10 60.95 -65.31 -12.25
N GLU A 11 60.69 -64.01 -12.19
CA GLU A 11 60.87 -63.10 -13.32
C GLU A 11 62.34 -62.98 -13.78
N GLU A 12 63.29 -62.98 -12.84
CA GLU A 12 64.71 -62.87 -13.16
C GLU A 12 65.26 -64.14 -13.84
N ASN A 13 64.87 -65.32 -13.34
CA ASN A 13 65.20 -66.61 -13.96
C ASN A 13 64.63 -66.74 -15.38
N LEU A 14 63.42 -66.22 -15.62
CA LEU A 14 62.75 -66.32 -16.92
C LEU A 14 63.44 -65.45 -17.99
N ARG A 15 64.02 -64.30 -17.59
CA ARG A 15 64.86 -63.47 -18.49
C ARG A 15 66.17 -64.16 -18.85
N SER A 16 66.86 -64.77 -17.87
CA SER A 16 68.11 -65.50 -18.11
C SER A 16 67.91 -66.65 -19.10
N CYS A 17 66.86 -67.45 -18.94
CA CYS A 17 66.57 -68.58 -19.82
C CYS A 17 66.33 -68.13 -21.28
N ASN A 18 65.61 -67.03 -21.48
CA ASN A 18 65.30 -66.50 -22.82
C ASN A 18 66.56 -66.01 -23.56
N THR A 19 67.52 -65.38 -22.86
CA THR A 19 68.82 -65.00 -23.47
C THR A 19 69.65 -66.22 -23.87
N THR A 20 69.63 -67.31 -23.09
CA THR A 20 70.37 -68.54 -23.43
C THR A 20 69.79 -69.23 -24.67
N ILE A 21 68.45 -69.26 -24.81
CA ILE A 21 67.77 -69.83 -25.97
C ILE A 21 68.14 -69.07 -27.27
N GLN A 22 68.22 -67.74 -27.21
CA GLN A 22 68.62 -66.94 -28.39
C GLN A 22 70.06 -67.22 -28.85
N MET A 23 71.01 -67.47 -27.93
CA MET A 23 72.39 -67.83 -28.30
C MET A 23 72.47 -69.23 -28.94
N GLU A 24 71.68 -70.20 -28.47
CA GLU A 24 71.62 -71.54 -29.09
C GLU A 24 71.01 -71.49 -30.51
N GLU A 25 69.99 -70.65 -30.75
CA GLU A 25 69.42 -70.49 -32.10
C GLU A 25 70.40 -69.86 -33.11
N GLU A 26 71.33 -69.00 -32.68
CA GLU A 26 72.43 -68.50 -33.53
C GLU A 26 73.52 -69.56 -33.76
N ASN A 27 73.87 -70.36 -32.74
CA ASN A 27 74.82 -71.46 -32.88
C ASN A 27 74.33 -72.52 -33.88
N VAL A 28 73.05 -72.88 -33.87
CA VAL A 28 72.46 -73.82 -34.83
C VAL A 28 72.45 -73.26 -36.26
N LYS A 29 72.29 -71.94 -36.45
CA LYS A 29 72.39 -71.28 -37.77
C LYS A 29 73.82 -71.27 -38.30
N THR A 30 74.82 -70.98 -37.46
CA THR A 30 76.24 -70.95 -37.88
C THR A 30 76.81 -72.35 -38.18
N LEU A 31 76.32 -73.40 -37.52
CA LEU A 31 76.69 -74.79 -37.84
C LEU A 31 76.17 -75.23 -39.23
N LYS A 32 74.93 -74.89 -39.59
CA LYS A 32 74.37 -75.18 -40.94
C LYS A 32 75.09 -74.45 -42.08
N GLN A 33 75.69 -73.28 -41.82
CA GLN A 33 76.55 -72.61 -42.82
C GLN A 33 77.91 -73.30 -42.99
N LYS A 34 78.51 -73.86 -41.93
CA LYS A 34 79.78 -74.59 -42.01
C LYS A 34 79.65 -75.91 -42.78
N GLU A 35 78.53 -76.61 -42.63
CA GLU A 35 78.24 -77.86 -43.34
C GLU A 35 78.19 -77.66 -44.88
N SER A 36 77.64 -76.54 -45.35
CA SER A 36 77.63 -76.16 -46.78
C SER A 36 79.01 -75.88 -47.38
N MET A 37 80.01 -75.56 -46.54
CA MET A 37 81.36 -75.19 -46.98
C MET A 37 82.26 -76.41 -47.19
N VAL A 38 82.05 -77.49 -46.44
CA VAL A 38 82.84 -78.74 -46.53
C VAL A 38 82.63 -79.46 -47.86
N VAL A 39 81.40 -79.43 -48.41
CA VAL A 39 81.06 -80.10 -49.69
C VAL A 39 81.75 -79.43 -50.90
N LYS A 40 82.20 -78.18 -50.79
CA LYS A 40 82.76 -77.41 -51.93
C LYS A 40 84.28 -77.57 -52.15
N MET A 41 85.00 -78.27 -51.28
CA MET A 41 86.49 -78.28 -51.30
C MET A 41 87.13 -79.62 -51.70
N MET A 42 86.32 -80.62 -52.06
CA MET A 42 86.76 -81.99 -52.35
C MET A 42 87.69 -82.20 -53.57
N PRO A 43 87.81 -81.33 -54.60
CA PRO A 43 88.66 -81.60 -55.77
C PRO A 43 90.19 -81.55 -55.56
N ASN A 44 90.71 -80.99 -54.45
CA ASN A 44 92.12 -80.54 -54.39
C ASN A 44 93.09 -81.41 -53.57
N ILE A 45 92.65 -82.51 -52.92
CA ILE A 45 93.51 -83.32 -52.04
C ILE A 45 94.32 -84.40 -52.80
N CYS A 46 94.13 -84.56 -54.11
CA CYS A 46 94.86 -85.54 -54.95
C CYS A 46 96.09 -84.99 -55.71
N LYS A 47 96.65 -83.83 -55.34
CA LYS A 47 97.80 -83.21 -56.06
C LYS A 47 98.95 -82.68 -55.18
N LEU A 48 99.17 -83.31 -54.01
CA LEU A 48 100.41 -83.18 -53.23
C LEU A 48 100.99 -84.56 -52.87
N ASP A 49 100.99 -85.44 -53.86
CA ASP A 49 101.96 -86.53 -53.99
C ASP A 49 103.39 -85.96 -54.22
N TYR A 50 104.36 -86.86 -54.38
CA TYR A 50 105.46 -86.73 -55.34
C TYR A 50 106.79 -86.09 -54.90
N TYR A 51 106.83 -85.22 -53.89
CA TYR A 51 108.09 -84.55 -53.50
C TYR A 51 108.82 -85.17 -52.29
N LEU A 52 109.72 -86.11 -52.60
CA LEU A 52 110.96 -86.46 -51.84
C LEU A 52 110.74 -87.17 -50.48
N LYS A 53 111.09 -88.44 -50.24
CA LYS A 53 111.70 -89.54 -51.02
C LYS A 53 113.08 -89.35 -51.66
N VAL A 54 113.87 -88.37 -51.19
CA VAL A 54 115.34 -88.27 -51.33
C VAL A 54 115.78 -87.52 -50.06
N VAL A 55 116.52 -88.05 -49.09
CA VAL A 55 117.78 -88.82 -49.15
C VAL A 55 117.79 -89.98 -48.15
N SER A 56 118.30 -91.14 -48.58
CA SER A 56 118.81 -92.22 -47.73
C SER A 56 120.34 -92.30 -47.84
N LYS A 57 121.00 -93.07 -46.97
CA LYS A 57 122.48 -93.15 -46.72
C LYS A 57 122.99 -92.01 -45.82
N ARG A 58 123.98 -92.22 -44.93
CA ARG A 58 124.93 -93.34 -44.68
C ARG A 58 125.05 -93.51 -43.14
N GLU A 59 125.21 -94.71 -42.56
CA GLU A 59 126.49 -95.46 -42.41
C GLU A 59 127.62 -94.59 -41.80
N THR A 60 128.46 -95.02 -40.85
CA THR A 60 128.67 -96.33 -40.17
C THR A 60 129.54 -96.06 -38.91
N ASP A 61 130.14 -97.11 -38.33
CA ASP A 61 131.42 -97.07 -37.61
C ASP A 61 131.36 -96.61 -36.13
N ILE A 62 132.11 -97.22 -35.19
CA ILE A 62 133.08 -98.33 -35.23
C ILE A 62 132.98 -99.07 -33.87
N ALA A 63 132.98 -100.40 -33.81
CA ALA A 63 134.13 -101.29 -33.55
C ALA A 63 134.95 -100.92 -32.27
N SER A 64 135.58 -101.83 -31.52
CA SER A 64 136.30 -103.04 -31.97
C SER A 64 136.87 -103.89 -30.80
N ALA A 65 137.11 -105.17 -31.09
CA ALA A 65 138.17 -106.06 -30.54
C ALA A 65 138.14 -106.39 -29.01
N SER A 66 138.71 -107.49 -28.48
CA SER A 66 139.68 -108.51 -28.96
C SER A 66 139.52 -109.84 -28.14
N ILE A 67 140.23 -110.98 -28.24
CA ILE A 67 141.41 -111.39 -29.05
C ILE A 67 141.45 -112.94 -29.34
N LEU A 68 142.63 -113.45 -29.67
CA LEU A 68 143.17 -114.76 -30.12
C LEU A 68 143.74 -115.67 -28.98
N PRO A 69 144.48 -116.81 -29.19
CA PRO A 69 144.67 -117.73 -30.37
C PRO A 69 144.72 -119.29 -30.10
N SER A 70 144.72 -120.09 -31.20
CA SER A 70 145.60 -121.28 -31.51
C SER A 70 145.05 -122.74 -31.71
N THR A 71 145.44 -123.33 -32.87
CA THR A 71 145.80 -124.74 -33.28
C THR A 71 144.95 -126.05 -33.13
N SER A 72 144.91 -126.77 -34.27
CA SER A 72 145.13 -128.22 -34.55
C SER A 72 144.19 -129.40 -34.18
N GLU A 73 143.72 -130.06 -35.26
CA GLU A 73 143.58 -131.50 -35.57
C GLU A 73 142.87 -132.58 -34.68
N LYS A 74 141.86 -133.15 -35.35
CA LYS A 74 141.39 -134.57 -35.37
C LYS A 74 140.69 -135.16 -34.14
N THR A 75 139.44 -135.56 -34.41
CA THR A 75 138.63 -136.55 -33.68
C THR A 75 138.10 -136.16 -32.28
N ARG A 76 137.92 -134.86 -31.98
CA ARG A 76 137.36 -134.46 -30.66
C ARG A 76 136.44 -133.24 -30.53
N ASN A 77 136.01 -132.55 -31.61
CA ASN A 77 135.07 -131.42 -31.44
C ASN A 77 134.04 -131.18 -32.57
N SER A 78 133.39 -132.24 -33.07
CA SER A 78 132.05 -132.15 -33.70
C SER A 78 130.94 -131.80 -32.68
N MET A 79 131.26 -130.91 -31.73
CA MET A 79 130.47 -130.50 -30.58
C MET A 79 130.16 -128.98 -30.64
N GLU A 80 130.93 -128.21 -31.41
CA GLU A 80 130.70 -126.75 -31.61
C GLU A 80 129.91 -126.43 -32.90
N THR A 81 129.83 -127.37 -33.86
CA THR A 81 128.88 -127.32 -34.98
C THR A 81 127.42 -127.50 -34.55
N MET A 82 127.17 -127.92 -33.30
CA MET A 82 125.86 -127.79 -32.68
C MET A 82 125.66 -126.41 -32.04
N ASP A 83 126.71 -125.71 -31.60
CA ASP A 83 126.54 -124.48 -30.82
C ASP A 83 126.17 -123.27 -31.68
N LYS A 84 126.82 -123.10 -32.85
CA LYS A 84 126.44 -122.04 -33.83
C LYS A 84 125.05 -122.23 -34.47
N LYS A 85 124.37 -123.36 -34.25
CA LYS A 85 122.97 -123.59 -34.69
C LYS A 85 121.97 -123.82 -33.55
N LYS A 86 122.46 -124.14 -32.35
CA LYS A 86 121.70 -124.12 -31.10
C LYS A 86 121.59 -122.69 -30.55
N GLN A 87 122.60 -121.84 -30.63
CA GLN A 87 122.51 -120.46 -30.14
C GLN A 87 121.51 -119.60 -30.92
N GLU A 88 121.42 -119.78 -32.25
CA GLU A 88 120.47 -119.01 -33.07
C GLU A 88 119.02 -119.49 -32.87
N LEU A 89 118.75 -120.80 -33.01
CA LEU A 89 117.40 -121.34 -32.78
C LEU A 89 117.01 -121.38 -31.29
N GLN A 90 117.94 -121.28 -30.33
CA GLN A 90 117.68 -121.34 -28.87
C GLN A 90 117.94 -120.02 -28.13
N ARG A 91 118.12 -118.90 -28.86
CA ARG A 91 117.80 -117.53 -28.40
C ARG A 91 116.46 -117.04 -28.97
N GLN A 92 116.08 -117.49 -30.16
CA GLN A 92 114.69 -117.34 -30.63
C GLN A 92 113.72 -118.25 -29.83
N ILE A 93 114.19 -119.43 -29.37
CA ILE A 93 113.54 -120.27 -28.32
C ILE A 93 113.91 -119.80 -26.88
N ARG A 94 114.33 -118.53 -26.73
CA ARG A 94 114.41 -117.76 -25.46
C ARG A 94 113.85 -116.34 -25.71
N MET A 95 112.76 -116.24 -26.48
CA MET A 95 111.37 -116.43 -26.05
C MET A 95 110.89 -115.34 -25.09
N LEU A 96 109.72 -114.74 -25.32
CA LEU A 96 108.39 -115.38 -25.31
C LEU A 96 108.09 -116.21 -24.02
N SER A 97 109.07 -116.41 -23.13
CA SER A 97 108.93 -117.00 -21.79
C SER A 97 109.40 -116.02 -20.70
N GLU A 98 110.23 -115.03 -21.03
CA GLU A 98 110.65 -113.94 -20.13
C GLU A 98 110.12 -112.59 -20.66
N GLY A 99 108.80 -112.43 -20.58
CA GLY A 99 108.07 -111.26 -21.10
C GLY A 99 106.55 -111.39 -20.91
N LEU A 100 106.09 -112.64 -20.85
CA LEU A 100 104.85 -113.08 -20.19
C LEU A 100 104.79 -112.72 -18.68
N GLN A 101 105.78 -111.98 -18.16
CA GLN A 101 105.82 -111.38 -16.82
C GLN A 101 105.60 -109.85 -16.83
N LYS A 102 105.20 -109.27 -17.97
CA LYS A 102 104.48 -107.97 -18.04
C LYS A 102 103.03 -108.10 -18.51
N LEU A 103 102.52 -109.33 -18.58
CA LEU A 103 101.09 -109.63 -18.53
C LEU A 103 100.75 -110.06 -17.09
N ALA A 104 100.95 -109.14 -16.14
CA ALA A 104 100.77 -109.37 -14.70
C ALA A 104 100.27 -108.14 -13.91
N VAL A 105 100.45 -106.93 -14.44
CA VAL A 105 100.18 -105.66 -13.75
C VAL A 105 99.83 -104.59 -14.80
N TYR A 106 98.58 -104.18 -15.05
CA TYR A 106 97.25 -104.73 -14.75
C TYR A 106 96.40 -104.39 -16.01
N PHE A 107 95.48 -105.20 -16.56
CA PHE A 107 94.52 -106.12 -15.94
C PHE A 107 93.52 -105.43 -15.00
N GLY A 108 92.65 -104.61 -15.60
CA GLY A 108 91.54 -103.91 -14.96
C GLY A 108 91.14 -102.64 -15.74
N ASP A 109 90.55 -102.69 -16.94
CA ASP A 109 89.67 -103.73 -17.46
C ASP A 109 89.70 -103.84 -19.00
N ILE A 110 90.00 -105.04 -19.48
CA ILE A 110 89.30 -105.63 -20.63
C ILE A 110 88.16 -106.47 -20.03
N ALA A 111 87.05 -106.57 -20.77
CA ALA A 111 85.80 -107.31 -20.48
C ALA A 111 84.69 -106.47 -19.83
N ARG A 112 83.49 -106.38 -20.41
CA ARG A 112 82.82 -107.34 -21.32
C ARG A 112 82.38 -106.61 -22.60
N LEU A 113 82.96 -106.86 -23.78
CA LEU A 113 82.90 -108.07 -24.62
C LEU A 113 81.46 -108.54 -24.98
N SER A 114 81.05 -108.13 -26.17
CA SER A 114 80.57 -109.00 -27.27
C SER A 114 79.77 -110.27 -26.95
N SER A 115 78.50 -110.26 -27.35
CA SER A 115 77.75 -111.42 -27.89
C SER A 115 76.48 -110.89 -28.60
N LEU A 116 75.96 -111.47 -29.68
CA LEU A 116 76.49 -112.39 -30.69
C LEU A 116 75.56 -112.24 -31.94
N PRO A 117 76.01 -112.55 -33.17
CA PRO A 117 75.14 -112.58 -34.36
C PRO A 117 74.09 -113.73 -34.39
N GLU A 118 73.35 -113.95 -33.31
CA GLU A 118 72.22 -114.91 -33.25
C GLU A 118 70.84 -114.22 -33.37
N LYS A 119 70.76 -112.89 -33.17
CA LYS A 119 69.50 -112.14 -33.20
C LYS A 119 68.87 -111.94 -34.60
N LEU A 120 69.51 -112.41 -35.67
CA LEU A 120 68.89 -112.39 -37.01
C LEU A 120 67.63 -113.27 -37.09
N GLN A 121 67.50 -114.29 -36.24
CA GLN A 121 66.36 -115.20 -36.27
C GLN A 121 65.18 -114.70 -35.40
N THR A 122 65.45 -113.97 -34.30
CA THR A 122 64.40 -113.37 -33.45
C THR A 122 63.74 -112.13 -34.07
N ASN A 123 64.47 -111.36 -34.89
CA ASN A 123 63.95 -110.16 -35.55
C ASN A 123 62.75 -110.43 -36.48
N SER A 124 62.61 -111.66 -37.00
CA SER A 124 61.46 -112.05 -37.84
C SER A 124 60.15 -112.21 -37.06
N LEU A 125 60.23 -112.60 -35.78
CA LEU A 125 59.06 -112.76 -34.90
C LEU A 125 58.66 -111.44 -34.23
N GLN A 126 59.63 -110.59 -33.85
CA GLN A 126 59.35 -109.26 -33.30
C GLN A 126 58.69 -108.33 -34.33
N LEU A 127 58.97 -108.50 -35.63
CA LEU A 127 58.31 -107.77 -36.72
C LEU A 127 56.80 -108.04 -36.86
N LYS A 128 56.28 -109.16 -36.34
CA LYS A 128 54.83 -109.41 -36.25
C LYS A 128 54.22 -108.70 -35.04
N ALA A 129 54.83 -108.85 -33.85
CA ALA A 129 54.36 -108.20 -32.63
C ALA A 129 54.27 -106.66 -32.76
N VAL A 130 55.31 -106.03 -33.32
CA VAL A 130 55.31 -104.57 -33.57
C VAL A 130 54.21 -104.14 -34.55
N LYS A 131 53.77 -105.03 -35.45
CA LYS A 131 52.68 -104.73 -36.41
C LYS A 131 51.31 -104.73 -35.73
N ASP A 132 51.10 -105.63 -34.77
CA ASP A 132 49.87 -105.66 -33.97
C ASP A 132 49.83 -104.48 -32.97
N ASP A 133 50.96 -104.13 -32.34
CA ASP A 133 51.07 -102.93 -31.49
C ASP A 133 50.79 -101.62 -32.26
N ILE A 134 51.26 -101.50 -33.51
CA ILE A 134 50.93 -100.36 -34.39
C ILE A 134 49.40 -100.27 -34.60
N SER A 135 48.70 -101.40 -34.76
CA SER A 135 47.24 -101.38 -34.94
C SER A 135 46.49 -100.91 -33.69
N GLN A 136 46.98 -101.25 -32.49
CA GLN A 136 46.41 -100.79 -31.23
C GLN A 136 46.69 -99.30 -31.00
N LEU A 137 47.89 -98.83 -31.35
CA LEU A 137 48.25 -97.41 -31.29
C LEU A 137 47.43 -96.55 -32.28
N GLN A 138 47.16 -97.06 -33.49
CA GLN A 138 46.30 -96.38 -34.47
C GLN A 138 44.85 -96.21 -33.98
N ASN A 139 44.32 -97.15 -33.20
CA ASN A 139 42.99 -97.01 -32.59
C ASN A 139 42.99 -96.06 -31.38
N LYS A 140 44.10 -95.96 -30.63
CA LYS A 140 44.28 -94.93 -29.59
C LYS A 140 44.40 -93.52 -30.15
N ILE A 141 45.09 -93.34 -31.28
CA ILE A 141 45.17 -92.05 -31.98
C ILE A 141 43.76 -91.57 -32.38
N ARG A 142 42.95 -92.43 -33.01
CA ARG A 142 41.56 -92.08 -33.37
C ARG A 142 40.65 -91.72 -32.20
N PHE A 143 40.92 -92.23 -30.99
CA PHE A 143 40.18 -91.83 -29.79
C PHE A 143 40.62 -90.43 -29.29
N LEU A 144 41.92 -90.15 -29.35
CA LEU A 144 42.46 -88.83 -28.98
C LEU A 144 42.05 -87.73 -29.97
N ASP A 145 41.94 -88.04 -31.27
CA ASP A 145 41.42 -87.08 -32.27
C ASP A 145 39.98 -86.64 -31.93
N TYR A 146 39.13 -87.56 -31.45
CA TYR A 146 37.75 -87.26 -31.03
C TYR A 146 37.69 -86.38 -29.76
N GLU A 147 38.59 -86.58 -28.80
CA GLU A 147 38.70 -85.68 -27.63
C GLU A 147 39.24 -84.29 -28.01
N ILE A 148 40.12 -84.20 -29.00
CA ILE A 148 40.66 -82.93 -29.51
C ILE A 148 39.58 -82.10 -30.23
N GLU A 149 38.71 -82.72 -31.04
CA GLU A 149 37.59 -82.02 -31.67
C GLU A 149 36.59 -81.47 -30.62
N GLY A 150 36.27 -82.25 -29.59
CA GLY A 150 35.40 -81.80 -28.49
C GLY A 150 35.98 -80.62 -27.69
N LEU A 151 37.29 -80.61 -27.43
CA LEU A 151 37.97 -79.51 -26.76
C LEU A 151 38.06 -78.24 -27.65
N ALA A 152 38.14 -78.39 -28.98
CA ALA A 152 38.21 -77.27 -29.91
C ALA A 152 36.89 -76.45 -29.94
N GLU A 153 35.73 -77.11 -29.91
CA GLU A 153 34.43 -76.41 -29.84
C GLU A 153 34.25 -75.65 -28.51
N ASP A 154 34.67 -76.25 -27.40
CA ASP A 154 34.53 -75.66 -26.07
C ASP A 154 35.46 -74.44 -25.86
N ILE A 155 36.64 -74.44 -26.48
CA ILE A 155 37.53 -73.26 -26.57
C ILE A 155 36.89 -72.14 -27.39
N LYS A 156 36.25 -72.46 -28.53
CA LYS A 156 35.58 -71.49 -29.41
C LYS A 156 34.45 -70.77 -28.68
N TYR A 157 33.59 -71.52 -27.97
CA TYR A 157 32.48 -70.96 -27.18
C TYR A 157 32.97 -70.00 -26.07
N LYS A 158 34.09 -70.34 -25.40
CA LYS A 158 34.69 -69.50 -24.36
C LYS A 158 35.33 -68.23 -24.92
N SER A 159 35.96 -68.30 -26.10
CA SER A 159 36.56 -67.14 -26.79
C SER A 159 35.52 -66.08 -27.17
N ASP A 160 34.40 -66.48 -27.79
CA ASP A 160 33.33 -65.56 -28.20
C ASP A 160 32.67 -64.84 -27.01
N ARG A 161 32.62 -65.49 -25.84
CA ARG A 161 32.10 -64.90 -24.60
C ARG A 161 33.04 -63.86 -24.00
N ILE A 162 34.36 -64.06 -24.09
CA ILE A 162 35.37 -63.10 -23.62
C ILE A 162 35.37 -61.83 -24.49
N ASN A 163 35.33 -61.98 -25.82
CA ASN A 163 35.33 -60.84 -26.74
C ASN A 163 34.12 -59.89 -26.55
N LYS A 164 32.93 -60.43 -26.24
CA LYS A 164 31.73 -59.64 -25.91
C LYS A 164 31.87 -58.84 -24.61
N LEU A 165 32.53 -59.39 -23.60
CA LEU A 165 32.77 -58.73 -22.31
C LEU A 165 33.83 -57.61 -22.42
N ILE A 166 34.91 -57.82 -23.19
CA ILE A 166 35.94 -56.81 -23.42
C ILE A 166 35.36 -55.58 -24.13
N ASN A 167 34.59 -55.80 -25.21
CA ASN A 167 34.01 -54.71 -26.00
C ASN A 167 33.01 -53.86 -25.17
N SER A 168 32.25 -54.51 -24.28
CA SER A 168 31.35 -53.83 -23.33
C SER A 168 32.10 -52.96 -22.31
N ASN A 169 33.23 -53.45 -21.78
CA ASN A 169 34.07 -52.69 -20.85
C ASN A 169 34.75 -51.49 -21.53
N PHE A 170 35.23 -51.65 -22.76
CA PHE A 170 35.84 -50.56 -23.53
C PHE A 170 34.86 -49.41 -23.75
N GLN A 171 33.62 -49.72 -24.14
CA GLN A 171 32.57 -48.70 -24.31
C GLN A 171 32.22 -47.96 -23.00
N LEU A 172 32.25 -48.64 -21.86
CA LEU A 172 32.05 -48.00 -20.56
C LEU A 172 33.19 -47.02 -20.21
N GLN A 173 34.45 -47.39 -20.45
CA GLN A 173 35.57 -46.47 -20.20
C GLN A 173 35.53 -45.24 -21.13
N CYS A 174 35.19 -45.39 -22.41
CA CYS A 174 35.01 -44.23 -23.30
C CYS A 174 33.86 -43.31 -22.85
N LYS A 175 32.77 -43.84 -22.29
CA LYS A 175 31.67 -43.04 -21.73
C LYS A 175 32.08 -42.30 -20.45
N LEU A 176 32.83 -42.95 -19.56
CA LEU A 176 33.37 -42.33 -18.34
C LEU A 176 34.38 -41.21 -18.64
N ALA A 177 35.24 -41.40 -19.64
CA ALA A 177 36.18 -40.37 -20.07
C ALA A 177 35.45 -39.11 -20.57
N LYS A 178 34.47 -39.27 -21.47
CA LYS A 178 33.65 -38.16 -21.97
C LYS A 178 32.85 -37.45 -20.87
N LYS A 179 32.36 -38.19 -19.87
CA LYS A 179 31.66 -37.61 -18.72
C LYS A 179 32.57 -36.65 -17.95
N LYS A 180 33.81 -37.07 -17.61
CA LYS A 180 34.78 -36.21 -16.92
C LYS A 180 35.08 -34.92 -17.69
N THR A 181 35.30 -35.00 -19.01
CA THR A 181 35.63 -33.81 -19.80
C THR A 181 34.49 -32.78 -19.80
N VAL A 182 33.24 -33.25 -19.82
CA VAL A 182 32.06 -32.36 -19.74
C VAL A 182 31.87 -31.79 -18.35
N GLU A 183 32.14 -32.56 -17.28
CA GLU A 183 32.09 -32.08 -15.89
C GLU A 183 33.15 -30.99 -15.62
N GLU A 184 34.37 -31.17 -16.13
CA GLU A 184 35.46 -30.18 -16.02
C GLU A 184 35.16 -28.87 -16.77
N GLN A 185 34.64 -28.96 -18.00
CA GLN A 185 34.23 -27.79 -18.79
C GLN A 185 33.05 -27.03 -18.15
N LEU A 186 32.09 -27.75 -17.57
CA LEU A 186 30.97 -27.14 -16.86
C LEU A 186 31.46 -26.38 -15.61
N CYS A 187 32.41 -26.95 -14.86
CA CYS A 187 32.96 -26.33 -13.66
C CYS A 187 33.67 -25.00 -13.97
N GLN A 188 34.55 -24.97 -14.98
CA GLN A 188 35.24 -23.76 -15.43
C GLN A 188 34.25 -22.67 -15.90
N THR A 189 33.27 -23.05 -16.73
CA THR A 189 32.25 -22.11 -17.24
C THR A 189 31.39 -21.51 -16.10
N VAL A 190 31.13 -22.26 -15.03
CA VAL A 190 30.39 -21.77 -13.86
C VAL A 190 31.23 -20.81 -13.02
N GLU A 191 32.52 -21.08 -12.80
CA GLU A 191 33.40 -20.17 -12.04
C GLU A 191 33.65 -18.83 -12.74
N GLU A 192 33.86 -18.83 -14.07
CA GLU A 192 34.02 -17.59 -14.85
C GLU A 192 32.76 -16.72 -14.83
N ARG A 193 31.58 -17.35 -15.00
CA ARG A 193 30.28 -16.66 -14.95
C ARG A 193 29.94 -16.14 -13.55
N ARG A 194 30.40 -16.81 -12.49
CA ARG A 194 30.18 -16.36 -11.10
C ARG A 194 31.00 -15.11 -10.78
N LYS A 195 32.26 -15.05 -11.21
CA LYS A 195 33.14 -13.88 -10.97
C LYS A 195 32.71 -12.61 -11.71
N THR A 196 32.07 -12.73 -12.88
CA THR A 196 31.60 -11.56 -13.67
C THR A 196 30.21 -11.07 -13.28
N ARG A 197 29.29 -11.97 -12.88
CA ARG A 197 27.89 -11.60 -12.63
C ARG A 197 27.67 -10.86 -11.31
N ASP A 198 28.31 -11.29 -10.22
CA ASP A 198 28.00 -10.77 -8.88
C ASP A 198 28.52 -9.33 -8.66
N LEU A 199 29.67 -8.98 -9.24
CA LEU A 199 30.35 -7.70 -8.98
C LEU A 199 29.78 -6.53 -9.81
N LEU A 200 29.29 -6.80 -11.03
CA LEU A 200 28.56 -5.83 -11.85
C LEU A 200 27.13 -5.61 -11.34
N ALA A 201 26.40 -6.69 -11.03
CA ALA A 201 25.05 -6.60 -10.51
C ALA A 201 24.99 -5.88 -9.14
N SER A 202 25.97 -6.13 -8.25
CA SER A 202 26.03 -5.46 -6.94
C SER A 202 26.41 -3.98 -7.03
N LYS A 203 27.22 -3.56 -8.01
CA LYS A 203 27.48 -2.12 -8.24
C LYS A 203 26.28 -1.41 -8.84
N GLN A 204 25.66 -2.00 -9.87
CA GLN A 204 24.47 -1.41 -10.51
C GLN A 204 23.30 -1.29 -9.54
N THR A 205 23.04 -2.31 -8.71
CA THR A 205 22.01 -2.20 -7.66
C THR A 205 22.36 -1.17 -6.59
N LYS A 206 23.64 -1.02 -6.23
CA LYS A 206 24.06 0.05 -5.31
C LYS A 206 23.84 1.44 -5.90
N GLU A 207 24.29 1.69 -7.13
CA GLU A 207 24.11 2.98 -7.82
C GLU A 207 22.61 3.29 -8.07
N GLN A 208 21.80 2.27 -8.37
CA GLN A 208 20.33 2.40 -8.45
C GLN A 208 19.72 2.78 -7.10
N LEU A 209 20.10 2.10 -6.01
CA LEU A 209 19.59 2.42 -4.66
C LEU A 209 20.07 3.78 -4.16
N GLU A 210 21.31 4.19 -4.44
CA GLU A 210 21.80 5.55 -4.12
C GLU A 210 21.07 6.62 -4.96
N GLY A 211 20.73 6.33 -6.22
CA GLY A 211 19.87 7.17 -7.05
C GLY A 211 18.43 7.26 -6.51
N GLU A 212 17.81 6.12 -6.17
CA GLU A 212 16.47 6.09 -5.57
C GLU A 212 16.42 6.80 -4.22
N ILE A 213 17.46 6.67 -3.37
CA ILE A 213 17.58 7.41 -2.11
C ILE A 213 17.71 8.91 -2.37
N SER A 214 18.52 9.33 -3.34
CA SER A 214 18.66 10.73 -3.72
C SER A 214 17.34 11.31 -4.25
N ASP A 215 16.64 10.59 -5.13
CA ASP A 215 15.34 10.98 -5.66
C ASP A 215 14.27 11.06 -4.55
N LEU A 216 14.27 10.10 -3.61
CA LEU A 216 13.38 10.11 -2.46
C LEU A 216 13.69 11.26 -1.49
N GLN A 217 14.96 11.59 -1.27
CA GLN A 217 15.38 12.76 -0.47
C GLN A 217 15.01 14.08 -1.16
N MET A 218 15.15 14.17 -2.48
CA MET A 218 14.77 15.34 -3.26
C MET A 218 13.25 15.56 -3.25
N ARG A 219 12.47 14.48 -3.42
CA ARG A 219 11.00 14.50 -3.26
C ARG A 219 10.59 14.84 -1.83
N LYS A 220 11.23 14.26 -0.80
CA LYS A 220 10.96 14.61 0.60
C LYS A 220 11.21 16.10 0.83
N SER A 221 12.33 16.65 0.36
CA SER A 221 12.67 18.07 0.52
C SER A 221 11.68 19.00 -0.22
N ALA A 222 11.18 18.58 -1.38
CA ALA A 222 10.16 19.31 -2.13
C ALA A 222 8.79 19.29 -1.42
N GLU A 223 8.37 18.13 -0.89
CA GLU A 223 7.13 18.02 -0.12
C GLU A 223 7.25 18.71 1.25
N ASP A 224 8.37 18.58 1.98
CA ASP A 224 8.65 19.30 3.23
C ASP A 224 8.56 20.83 3.01
N GLY A 225 9.15 21.35 1.93
CA GLY A 225 9.05 22.78 1.58
C GLY A 225 7.64 23.22 1.19
N ARG A 226 6.85 22.33 0.58
CA ARG A 226 5.44 22.57 0.27
C ARG A 226 4.57 22.51 1.53
N LEU A 227 4.93 21.66 2.50
CA LEU A 227 4.30 21.53 3.81
C LEU A 227 4.49 22.82 4.60
N GLY A 228 5.71 23.37 4.66
CA GLY A 228 5.98 24.64 5.34
C GLY A 228 5.21 25.83 4.76
N VAL A 229 5.04 25.91 3.44
CA VAL A 229 4.19 26.95 2.79
C VAL A 229 2.71 26.75 3.14
N LEU A 230 2.24 25.51 3.26
CA LEU A 230 0.87 25.22 3.71
C LEU A 230 0.67 25.57 5.19
N GLU A 231 1.65 25.29 6.05
CA GLU A 231 1.64 25.67 7.47
C GLU A 231 1.59 27.19 7.64
N GLU A 232 2.42 27.95 6.92
CA GLU A 232 2.42 29.42 6.94
C GLU A 232 1.06 30.00 6.44
N VAL A 233 0.43 29.38 5.44
CA VAL A 233 -0.91 29.77 4.98
C VAL A 233 -1.99 29.43 6.01
N VAL A 234 -1.87 28.32 6.74
CA VAL A 234 -2.78 27.97 7.84
C VAL A 234 -2.67 28.99 8.97
N GLU A 235 -1.45 29.30 9.42
CA GLU A 235 -1.21 30.31 10.47
C GLU A 235 -1.78 31.68 10.08
N GLN A 236 -1.53 32.14 8.85
CA GLN A 236 -2.11 33.38 8.31
C GLN A 236 -3.65 33.37 8.16
N LEU A 237 -4.29 32.20 8.12
CA LEU A 237 -5.75 32.07 8.08
C LEU A 237 -6.33 32.00 9.49
N GLU A 238 -5.65 31.35 10.43
CA GLU A 238 -6.01 31.30 11.85
C GLU A 238 -5.90 32.69 12.49
N ASP A 239 -4.87 33.48 12.16
CA ASP A 239 -4.75 34.88 12.57
C ASP A 239 -5.90 35.75 12.03
N LYS A 240 -6.23 35.61 10.75
CA LYS A 240 -7.38 36.33 10.14
C LYS A 240 -8.71 35.93 10.77
N LEU A 241 -8.88 34.65 11.12
CA LEU A 241 -10.07 34.16 11.81
C LEU A 241 -10.17 34.68 13.25
N ASN A 242 -9.02 34.92 13.90
CA ASN A 242 -8.92 35.51 15.24
C ASN A 242 -9.07 37.04 15.28
N GLU A 243 -9.06 37.76 14.14
CA GLU A 243 -9.43 39.18 14.11
C GLU A 243 -10.83 39.39 14.73
N ASP A 244 -11.03 40.45 15.51
CA ASP A 244 -12.32 40.77 16.14
C ASP A 244 -13.52 40.83 15.16
N ARG A 245 -13.23 41.10 13.88
CA ARG A 245 -14.21 41.12 12.78
C ARG A 245 -14.76 39.74 12.43
N TYR A 246 -14.00 38.67 12.66
CA TYR A 246 -14.31 37.30 12.28
C TYR A 246 -14.57 36.40 13.49
N ARG A 247 -13.79 36.60 14.56
CA ARG A 247 -13.79 35.77 15.78
C ARG A 247 -15.17 35.58 16.41
N ASN A 248 -15.95 36.66 16.49
CA ASN A 248 -17.25 36.70 17.16
C ASN A 248 -18.41 36.97 16.17
N VAL A 249 -18.27 36.63 14.88
CA VAL A 249 -19.28 36.92 13.85
C VAL A 249 -20.65 36.37 14.20
N ASP A 250 -20.74 35.12 14.67
CA ASP A 250 -22.01 34.51 15.03
C ASP A 250 -22.70 35.20 16.21
N GLU A 251 -21.92 35.65 17.21
CA GLU A 251 -22.44 36.36 18.38
C GLU A 251 -22.87 37.79 18.01
N ASN A 252 -22.04 38.51 17.26
CA ASN A 252 -22.35 39.85 16.76
C ASN A 252 -23.56 39.83 15.80
N TYR A 253 -23.66 38.82 14.94
CA TYR A 253 -24.82 38.62 14.07
C TYR A 253 -26.09 38.33 14.87
N ARG A 254 -26.02 37.44 15.87
CA ARG A 254 -27.15 37.18 16.78
C ARG A 254 -27.58 38.44 17.52
N ALA A 255 -26.63 39.23 18.05
CA ALA A 255 -26.92 40.50 18.71
C ALA A 255 -27.63 41.48 17.76
N CYS A 256 -27.07 41.74 16.58
CA CYS A 256 -27.70 42.58 15.56
C CYS A 256 -29.10 42.08 15.14
N VAL A 257 -29.32 40.77 15.02
CA VAL A 257 -30.63 40.19 14.69
C VAL A 257 -31.61 40.38 15.85
N ILE A 258 -31.18 40.21 17.10
CA ILE A 258 -31.98 40.46 18.30
C ILE A 258 -32.37 41.94 18.36
N ASP A 259 -31.42 42.86 18.18
CA ASP A 259 -31.68 44.31 18.21
C ASP A 259 -32.64 44.73 17.09
N LEU A 260 -32.41 44.23 15.87
CA LEU A 260 -33.28 44.50 14.72
C LEU A 260 -34.70 43.96 14.95
N LYS A 261 -34.85 42.74 15.46
CA LYS A 261 -36.18 42.15 15.73
C LYS A 261 -36.88 42.80 16.91
N THR A 262 -36.14 43.17 17.96
CA THR A 262 -36.68 43.92 19.10
C THR A 262 -37.14 45.32 18.66
N THR A 263 -36.37 45.99 17.80
CA THR A 263 -36.73 47.30 17.24
C THR A 263 -37.92 47.21 16.29
N GLU A 264 -38.01 46.17 15.45
CA GLU A 264 -39.21 45.89 14.62
C GLU A 264 -40.47 45.68 15.47
N ILE A 265 -40.37 44.96 16.58
CA ILE A 265 -41.49 44.75 17.51
C ILE A 265 -41.87 46.07 18.19
N ALA A 266 -40.89 46.82 18.72
CA ALA A 266 -41.12 48.11 19.35
C ALA A 266 -41.80 49.11 18.40
N ASN A 267 -41.37 49.20 17.13
CA ASN A 267 -42.01 50.04 16.13
C ASN A 267 -43.47 49.62 15.85
N LYS A 268 -43.74 48.32 15.74
CA LYS A 268 -45.12 47.80 15.58
C LYS A 268 -45.99 48.09 16.81
N ASP A 269 -45.43 48.07 18.01
CA ASP A 269 -46.17 48.40 19.22
C ASP A 269 -46.43 49.91 19.33
N LEU A 270 -45.47 50.76 18.96
CA LEU A 270 -45.69 52.22 18.82
C LEU A 270 -46.79 52.53 17.80
N GLU A 271 -46.83 51.84 16.66
CA GLU A 271 -47.89 51.98 15.65
C GLU A 271 -49.27 51.57 16.22
N LYS A 272 -49.35 50.48 16.99
CA LYS A 272 -50.58 50.09 17.71
C LYS A 272 -51.01 51.16 18.71
N PHE A 273 -50.08 51.69 19.52
CA PHE A 273 -50.39 52.74 20.50
C PHE A 273 -50.85 54.03 19.83
N TYR A 274 -50.24 54.42 18.72
CA TYR A 274 -50.68 55.56 17.91
C TYR A 274 -52.11 55.35 17.41
N ASN A 275 -52.40 54.22 16.75
CA ASN A 275 -53.72 53.91 16.21
C ASN A 275 -54.79 53.77 17.31
N ALA A 276 -54.44 53.22 18.48
CA ALA A 276 -55.34 53.09 19.61
C ALA A 276 -55.67 54.44 20.27
N LEU A 277 -54.66 55.30 20.46
CA LEU A 277 -54.86 56.68 20.93
C LEU A 277 -55.72 57.47 19.96
N ASP A 278 -55.41 57.38 18.67
CA ASP A 278 -56.12 58.07 17.59
C ASP A 278 -57.60 57.66 17.52
N SER A 279 -57.88 56.35 17.61
CA SER A 279 -59.24 55.81 17.69
C SER A 279 -59.97 56.26 18.96
N ALA A 280 -59.29 56.28 20.10
CA ALA A 280 -59.85 56.74 21.37
C ALA A 280 -60.20 58.23 21.35
N VAL A 281 -59.43 59.07 20.64
CA VAL A 281 -59.73 60.49 20.44
C VAL A 281 -60.97 60.69 19.55
N ILE A 282 -61.14 59.90 18.48
CA ILE A 282 -62.36 59.92 17.66
C ILE A 282 -63.58 59.53 18.51
N GLU A 283 -63.51 58.40 19.21
CA GLU A 283 -64.67 57.89 19.94
C GLU A 283 -65.02 58.80 21.13
N PHE A 284 -64.02 59.36 21.82
CA PHE A 284 -64.25 60.39 22.84
C PHE A 284 -64.94 61.65 22.26
N HIS A 285 -64.49 62.13 21.09
CA HIS A 285 -65.10 63.26 20.42
C HIS A 285 -66.56 62.98 20.05
N LYS A 286 -66.84 61.81 19.46
CA LYS A 286 -68.19 61.35 19.11
C LYS A 286 -69.10 61.25 20.34
N ILE A 287 -68.67 60.56 21.39
CA ILE A 287 -69.40 60.46 22.67
C ILE A 287 -69.70 61.85 23.23
N LYS A 288 -68.75 62.79 23.15
CA LYS A 288 -68.95 64.16 23.62
C LYS A 288 -69.91 64.97 22.76
N MET A 289 -69.91 64.81 21.44
CA MET A 289 -70.91 65.44 20.55
C MET A 289 -72.32 64.87 20.79
N GLU A 290 -72.46 63.56 20.99
CA GLU A 290 -73.73 62.92 21.36
C GLU A 290 -74.24 63.41 22.73
N GLU A 291 -73.36 63.55 23.72
CA GLU A 291 -73.70 64.12 25.03
C GLU A 291 -74.14 65.59 24.96
N ILE A 292 -73.42 66.41 24.19
CA ILE A 292 -73.78 67.82 23.94
C ILE A 292 -75.14 67.90 23.26
N ASN A 293 -75.38 67.15 22.17
CA ASN A 293 -76.63 67.22 21.42
C ASN A 293 -77.83 66.73 22.24
N ARG A 294 -77.65 65.73 23.12
CA ARG A 294 -78.69 65.31 24.07
C ARG A 294 -79.09 66.46 25.00
N ILE A 295 -78.12 67.16 25.59
CA ILE A 295 -78.37 68.26 26.52
C ILE A 295 -78.96 69.48 25.78
N ILE A 296 -78.50 69.76 24.55
CA ILE A 296 -79.08 70.80 23.70
C ILE A 296 -80.56 70.50 23.40
N TYR A 297 -80.89 69.26 23.03
CA TYR A 297 -82.26 68.83 22.78
C TYR A 297 -83.15 69.04 24.02
N GLU A 298 -82.70 68.55 25.17
CA GLU A 298 -83.41 68.70 26.45
C GLU A 298 -83.67 70.18 26.81
N TYR A 299 -82.68 71.06 26.67
CA TYR A 299 -82.86 72.50 26.94
C TYR A 299 -83.68 73.21 25.85
N TRP A 300 -83.56 72.83 24.58
CA TRP A 300 -84.34 73.45 23.49
C TRP A 300 -85.83 73.21 23.68
N THR A 301 -86.25 71.96 23.86
CA THR A 301 -87.67 71.61 24.07
C THR A 301 -88.24 72.22 25.36
N LYS A 302 -87.40 72.47 26.37
CA LYS A 302 -87.82 73.13 27.62
C LYS A 302 -87.95 74.65 27.50
N ILE A 303 -86.99 75.31 26.85
CA ILE A 303 -86.93 76.79 26.82
C ILE A 303 -87.71 77.35 25.64
N TYR A 304 -87.54 76.78 24.44
CA TYR A 304 -88.17 77.30 23.24
C TYR A 304 -89.68 77.04 23.24
N LYS A 305 -90.47 78.06 22.93
CA LYS A 305 -91.95 78.00 22.84
C LYS A 305 -92.49 78.20 21.43
N GLY A 306 -91.62 78.45 20.45
CA GLY A 306 -92.01 78.50 19.04
C GLY A 306 -92.32 77.11 18.47
N ASN A 307 -93.29 77.04 17.56
CA ASN A 307 -93.71 75.81 16.86
C ASN A 307 -93.02 75.62 15.48
N ASP A 308 -92.02 76.43 15.18
CA ASP A 308 -91.32 76.50 13.88
C ASP A 308 -89.98 75.74 13.85
N ILE A 309 -89.44 75.36 15.01
CA ILE A 309 -88.19 74.57 15.12
C ILE A 309 -88.39 73.49 16.18
N ASP A 310 -88.37 72.23 15.75
CA ASP A 310 -88.56 71.06 16.62
C ASP A 310 -87.39 70.93 17.62
N PHE A 311 -86.16 70.99 17.10
CA PHE A 311 -84.92 70.95 17.87
C PHE A 311 -83.72 71.47 17.05
N ILE A 312 -82.61 71.71 17.74
CA ILE A 312 -81.33 72.10 17.15
C ILE A 312 -80.22 71.11 17.54
N GLU A 313 -79.20 70.95 16.70
CA GLU A 313 -78.04 70.09 16.97
C GLU A 313 -76.74 70.73 16.46
N VAL A 314 -75.63 70.43 17.14
CA VAL A 314 -74.29 70.68 16.64
C VAL A 314 -73.83 69.46 15.84
N ARG A 315 -73.65 69.63 14.52
CA ARG A 315 -73.12 68.59 13.64
C ARG A 315 -71.64 68.84 13.40
N SER A 316 -70.82 67.85 13.76
CA SER A 316 -69.41 67.78 13.37
C SER A 316 -69.26 66.97 12.08
N GLU A 317 -68.75 67.59 11.03
CA GLU A 317 -68.41 66.88 9.80
C GLU A 317 -67.09 66.11 9.97
N ALA A 318 -66.99 64.95 9.30
CA ALA A 318 -65.82 64.09 9.37
C ALA A 318 -64.55 64.84 8.90
N PRO A 319 -63.37 64.52 9.47
CA PRO A 319 -62.16 65.29 9.20
C PRO A 319 -61.75 65.20 7.72
N LEU A 320 -61.56 66.38 7.09
CA LEU A 320 -61.27 66.54 5.65
C LEU A 320 -59.94 65.93 5.17
N SER A 321 -59.16 65.30 6.05
CA SER A 321 -57.91 64.62 5.72
C SER A 321 -57.58 63.55 6.74
N GLU A 322 -57.58 62.30 6.29
CA GLU A 322 -57.11 61.14 7.07
C GLU A 322 -55.57 61.10 7.19
N THR A 323 -54.87 61.78 6.27
CA THR A 323 -53.40 61.73 6.09
C THR A 323 -52.61 62.84 6.79
N SER A 324 -53.28 63.78 7.46
CA SER A 324 -52.62 64.91 8.13
C SER A 324 -52.45 64.66 9.64
N ALA A 325 -51.25 64.94 10.18
CA ALA A 325 -50.93 64.80 11.61
C ALA A 325 -51.76 65.70 12.56
N ARG A 326 -52.66 66.53 12.02
CA ARG A 326 -53.72 67.23 12.75
C ARG A 326 -55.02 67.07 11.97
N ARG A 327 -56.05 66.56 12.64
CA ARG A 327 -57.42 66.53 12.10
C ARG A 327 -58.06 67.92 12.17
N SER A 328 -58.75 68.30 11.11
CA SER A 328 -59.59 69.50 11.08
C SER A 328 -61.05 69.08 11.05
N TYR A 329 -61.81 69.47 12.06
CA TYR A 329 -63.25 69.23 12.15
C TYR A 329 -64.00 70.52 11.80
N ASN A 330 -65.00 70.43 10.93
CA ASN A 330 -65.94 71.51 10.68
C ASN A 330 -67.18 71.30 11.55
N TYR A 331 -67.66 72.38 12.19
CA TYR A 331 -68.86 72.36 13.01
C TYR A 331 -69.90 73.30 12.41
N LYS A 332 -71.15 72.82 12.33
CA LYS A 332 -72.32 73.61 11.96
C LYS A 332 -73.43 73.38 12.97
N VAL A 333 -74.27 74.39 13.17
CA VAL A 333 -75.48 74.26 14.00
C VAL A 333 -76.65 74.11 13.04
N VAL A 334 -77.36 72.99 13.14
CA VAL A 334 -78.52 72.70 12.31
C VAL A 334 -79.79 72.78 13.16
N MET A 335 -80.87 73.21 12.52
CA MET A 335 -82.22 73.13 13.07
C MET A 335 -83.03 72.12 12.28
N VAL A 336 -83.90 71.37 12.97
CA VAL A 336 -84.85 70.46 12.36
C VAL A 336 -86.24 71.05 12.51
N SER A 337 -86.98 71.11 11.41
CA SER A 337 -88.36 71.60 11.35
C SER A 337 -89.19 70.71 10.44
N GLY A 338 -90.20 70.04 10.98
CA GLY A 338 -91.06 69.12 10.22
C GLY A 338 -90.29 67.94 9.62
N GLY A 339 -89.17 67.56 10.25
CA GLY A 339 -88.25 66.53 9.74
C GLY A 339 -87.27 66.98 8.66
N ILE A 340 -87.20 68.28 8.33
CA ILE A 340 -86.21 68.84 7.40
C ILE A 340 -85.05 69.46 8.19
N GLU A 341 -83.82 69.03 7.92
CA GLU A 341 -82.57 69.59 8.48
C GLU A 341 -82.13 70.83 7.67
N MET A 342 -81.86 71.95 8.34
CA MET A 342 -81.36 73.20 7.74
C MET A 342 -80.23 73.80 8.58
N ASP A 343 -79.25 74.46 7.95
CA ASP A 343 -78.22 75.23 8.67
C ASP A 343 -78.86 76.48 9.30
N MET A 344 -78.72 76.66 10.61
CA MET A 344 -79.22 77.85 11.30
C MET A 344 -78.57 79.14 10.79
N ARG A 345 -77.33 79.07 10.28
CA ARG A 345 -76.58 80.24 9.83
C ARG A 345 -77.31 80.93 8.67
N GLY A 346 -77.80 82.14 8.92
CA GLY A 346 -78.56 82.94 7.95
C GLY A 346 -80.04 82.58 7.82
N HIS A 347 -80.54 81.59 8.58
CA HIS A 347 -81.92 81.12 8.51
C HIS A 347 -82.71 81.23 9.82
N CYS A 348 -82.09 81.74 10.90
CA CYS A 348 -82.74 81.95 12.20
C CYS A 348 -82.87 83.44 12.57
N SER A 349 -83.84 83.74 13.43
CA SER A 349 -84.10 85.09 13.95
C SER A 349 -83.08 85.51 15.01
N ALA A 350 -83.00 86.81 15.32
CA ALA A 350 -82.09 87.32 16.35
C ALA A 350 -82.34 86.69 17.73
N GLY A 351 -83.61 86.46 18.10
CA GLY A 351 -83.97 85.77 19.35
C GLY A 351 -83.55 84.29 19.34
N GLN A 352 -83.79 83.58 18.23
CA GLN A 352 -83.34 82.20 18.05
C GLN A 352 -81.81 82.07 18.11
N MET A 353 -81.06 83.03 17.54
CA MET A 353 -79.60 83.07 17.63
C MET A 353 -79.11 83.23 19.08
N VAL A 354 -79.71 84.15 19.85
CA VAL A 354 -79.36 84.36 21.26
C VAL A 354 -79.67 83.10 22.08
N LEU A 355 -80.87 82.54 21.91
CA LEU A 355 -81.31 81.35 22.63
C LEU A 355 -80.45 80.11 22.30
N ALA A 356 -80.21 79.83 21.01
CA ALA A 356 -79.35 78.73 20.59
C ALA A 356 -77.92 78.89 21.13
N SER A 357 -77.37 80.10 21.08
CA SER A 357 -76.03 80.38 21.63
C SER A 357 -75.97 80.18 23.15
N LEU A 358 -77.04 80.54 23.87
CA LEU A 358 -77.14 80.31 25.32
C LEU A 358 -77.24 78.82 25.65
N ILE A 359 -78.13 78.08 24.99
CA ILE A 359 -78.31 76.63 25.18
C ILE A 359 -77.03 75.86 24.88
N ILE A 360 -76.35 76.17 23.77
CA ILE A 360 -75.07 75.53 23.41
C ILE A 360 -74.00 75.81 24.49
N ARG A 361 -73.94 77.03 25.04
CA ARG A 361 -73.03 77.35 26.15
C ARG A 361 -73.34 76.56 27.42
N LEU A 362 -74.62 76.41 27.78
CA LEU A 362 -75.05 75.60 28.93
C LEU A 362 -74.67 74.12 28.74
N ALA A 363 -74.95 73.55 27.56
CA ALA A 363 -74.60 72.17 27.23
C ALA A 363 -73.08 71.92 27.25
N LEU A 364 -72.28 72.84 26.70
CA LEU A 364 -70.81 72.76 26.73
C LEU A 364 -70.26 72.84 28.17
N ALA A 365 -70.77 73.77 28.98
CA ALA A 365 -70.38 73.91 30.38
C ALA A 365 -70.72 72.64 31.18
N GLU A 366 -71.89 72.03 30.94
CA GLU A 366 -72.27 70.78 31.60
C GLU A 366 -71.43 69.57 31.14
N THR A 367 -71.14 69.47 29.84
CA THR A 367 -70.44 68.32 29.25
C THR A 367 -68.94 68.29 29.56
N PHE A 368 -68.30 69.46 29.61
CA PHE A 368 -66.84 69.58 29.78
C PHE A 368 -66.41 70.01 31.18
N CYS A 369 -67.21 70.78 31.91
CA CYS A 369 -66.80 71.32 33.20
C CYS A 369 -67.40 70.51 34.36
N LEU A 370 -66.74 69.40 34.70
CA LEU A 370 -67.10 68.47 35.79
C LEU A 370 -67.45 69.16 37.14
N SER A 371 -66.89 70.34 37.38
CA SER A 371 -67.08 71.15 38.58
C SER A 371 -67.09 72.66 38.27
N CYS A 372 -67.86 73.09 37.26
CA CYS A 372 -68.13 74.53 37.08
C CYS A 372 -69.00 75.05 38.23
N GLY A 373 -68.37 75.65 39.24
CA GLY A 373 -69.07 76.25 40.38
C GLY A 373 -69.72 77.60 40.09
N VAL A 374 -69.40 78.25 38.96
CA VAL A 374 -69.90 79.60 38.63
C VAL A 374 -70.33 79.66 37.16
N LEU A 375 -71.57 80.09 36.92
CA LEU A 375 -72.10 80.42 35.60
C LEU A 375 -72.51 81.90 35.59
N ALA A 376 -72.02 82.66 34.62
CA ALA A 376 -72.38 84.07 34.45
C ALA A 376 -73.11 84.29 33.11
N LEU A 377 -74.29 84.90 33.18
CA LEU A 377 -75.15 85.22 32.05
C LEU A 377 -75.33 86.73 31.97
N ASP A 378 -74.77 87.34 30.94
CA ASP A 378 -74.88 88.78 30.66
C ASP A 378 -75.96 89.02 29.59
N GLU A 379 -77.00 89.76 29.98
CA GLU A 379 -78.22 90.05 29.23
C GLU A 379 -78.80 88.82 28.47
N PRO A 380 -79.11 87.70 29.17
CA PRO A 380 -79.58 86.47 28.53
C PRO A 380 -80.96 86.63 27.86
N THR A 381 -81.66 87.71 28.17
CA THR A 381 -82.99 88.09 27.69
C THR A 381 -82.99 88.91 26.40
N ALA A 382 -81.82 89.25 25.85
CA ALA A 382 -81.68 90.03 24.62
C ALA A 382 -82.48 89.42 23.46
N ASN A 383 -83.40 90.20 22.88
CA ASN A 383 -84.25 89.82 21.73
C ASN A 383 -85.13 88.57 21.96
N LEU A 384 -85.38 88.16 23.21
CA LEU A 384 -86.37 87.13 23.53
C LEU A 384 -87.76 87.76 23.73
N ASP A 385 -88.80 87.00 23.40
CA ASP A 385 -90.19 87.31 23.77
C ASP A 385 -90.52 86.84 25.19
N TYR A 386 -91.71 87.16 25.68
CA TYR A 386 -92.12 86.83 27.05
C TYR A 386 -92.18 85.31 27.32
N GLU A 387 -92.63 84.52 26.34
CA GLU A 387 -92.79 83.07 26.49
C GLU A 387 -91.43 82.35 26.57
N ASN A 388 -90.47 82.73 25.73
CA ASN A 388 -89.11 82.18 25.77
C ASN A 388 -88.33 82.68 27.01
N LYS A 389 -88.60 83.90 27.52
CA LYS A 389 -88.07 84.37 28.81
C LYS A 389 -88.57 83.51 29.97
N GLN A 390 -89.87 83.20 30.01
CA GLN A 390 -90.46 82.33 31.03
C GLN A 390 -89.91 80.89 30.93
N GLY A 391 -89.78 80.36 29.72
CA GLY A 391 -89.13 79.07 29.46
C GLY A 391 -87.69 79.04 29.97
N LEU A 392 -86.94 80.13 29.78
CA LEU A 392 -85.56 80.26 30.22
C LEU A 392 -85.43 80.35 31.74
N ALA A 393 -86.27 81.14 32.42
CA ALA A 393 -86.28 81.24 33.88
C ALA A 393 -86.61 79.88 34.54
N SER A 394 -87.58 79.15 33.97
CA SER A 394 -87.93 77.79 34.40
C SER A 394 -86.76 76.81 34.23
N ALA A 395 -86.10 76.80 33.07
CA ALA A 395 -84.95 75.94 32.83
C ALA A 395 -83.73 76.29 33.70
N LEU A 396 -83.46 77.57 33.93
CA LEU A 396 -82.38 78.00 34.85
C LEU A 396 -82.65 77.55 36.30
N THR A 397 -83.91 77.55 36.72
CA THR A 397 -84.32 77.01 38.03
C THR A 397 -84.04 75.51 38.12
N GLU A 398 -84.47 74.73 37.13
CA GLU A 398 -84.22 73.28 37.09
C GLU A 398 -82.71 72.94 36.98
N ILE A 399 -81.91 73.79 36.34
CA ILE A 399 -80.45 73.70 36.34
C ILE A 399 -79.91 73.92 37.77
N ILE A 400 -80.39 74.92 38.50
CA ILE A 400 -79.99 75.15 39.90
C ILE A 400 -80.36 73.92 40.75
N ASP A 401 -81.61 73.45 40.67
CA ASP A 401 -82.12 72.29 41.42
C ASP A 401 -81.24 71.04 41.17
N SER A 402 -81.09 70.66 39.91
CA SER A 402 -80.36 69.45 39.50
C SER A 402 -78.88 69.52 39.83
N LYS A 403 -78.23 70.69 39.74
CA LYS A 403 -76.84 70.87 40.18
C LYS A 403 -76.73 70.80 41.70
N MET A 404 -77.61 71.45 42.45
CA MET A 404 -77.61 71.40 43.91
C MET A 404 -77.80 69.96 44.44
N GLU A 405 -78.75 69.21 43.89
CA GLU A 405 -79.00 67.81 44.26
C GLU A 405 -77.81 66.91 43.91
N LYS A 406 -77.28 67.03 42.68
CA LYS A 406 -76.22 66.15 42.15
C LYS A 406 -74.89 66.31 42.87
N TYR A 407 -74.57 67.52 43.36
CA TYR A 407 -73.23 67.79 43.92
C TYR A 407 -73.14 67.72 45.45
N LYS A 408 -74.23 67.88 46.24
CA LYS A 408 -74.33 67.78 47.72
C LYS A 408 -73.30 68.53 48.61
N GLN A 409 -72.27 69.13 48.03
CA GLN A 409 -71.11 69.74 48.71
C GLN A 409 -70.52 70.95 47.94
N ASN A 410 -70.78 71.10 46.63
CA ASN A 410 -70.32 72.26 45.87
C ASN A 410 -71.43 73.31 45.73
N SER A 411 -71.10 74.56 46.08
CA SER A 411 -71.93 75.73 45.79
C SER A 411 -71.92 76.02 44.28
N PHE A 412 -73.02 75.73 43.59
CA PHE A 412 -73.28 76.27 42.26
C PHE A 412 -73.77 77.71 42.39
N GLN A 413 -73.12 78.64 41.69
CA GLN A 413 -73.41 80.06 41.70
C GLN A 413 -73.84 80.50 40.29
N LEU A 414 -75.09 80.91 40.14
CA LEU A 414 -75.57 81.61 38.96
C LEU A 414 -75.46 83.12 39.18
N ILE A 415 -74.85 83.83 38.24
CA ILE A 415 -74.80 85.29 38.17
C ILE A 415 -75.58 85.71 36.93
N VAL A 416 -76.67 86.44 37.10
CA VAL A 416 -77.44 87.03 35.99
C VAL A 416 -77.25 88.54 36.04
N ILE A 417 -76.84 89.12 34.91
CA ILE A 417 -76.86 90.56 34.66
C ILE A 417 -77.97 90.80 33.66
N THR A 418 -78.94 91.65 33.99
CA THR A 418 -80.04 92.01 33.09
C THR A 418 -80.57 93.40 33.43
N HIS A 419 -81.18 94.06 32.46
CA HIS A 419 -82.04 95.25 32.65
C HIS A 419 -83.55 94.91 32.58
N ASP A 420 -83.90 93.64 32.38
CA ASP A 420 -85.29 93.17 32.28
C ASP A 420 -85.87 92.84 33.66
N GLU A 421 -86.61 93.79 34.24
CA GLU A 421 -87.21 93.63 35.57
C GLU A 421 -88.23 92.48 35.62
N ALA A 422 -88.95 92.21 34.52
CA ALA A 422 -89.90 91.09 34.45
C ALA A 422 -89.19 89.72 34.49
N PHE A 423 -87.99 89.61 33.92
CA PHE A 423 -87.18 88.40 34.04
C PHE A 423 -86.64 88.19 35.47
N VAL A 424 -86.34 89.27 36.19
CA VAL A 424 -85.96 89.18 37.61
C VAL A 424 -87.13 88.68 38.47
N GLU A 425 -88.36 89.16 38.22
CA GLU A 425 -89.57 88.63 38.89
C GLU A 425 -89.81 87.14 38.57
N MET A 426 -89.61 86.71 37.31
CA MET A 426 -89.70 85.29 36.94
C MET A 426 -88.68 84.42 37.70
N LEU A 427 -87.49 84.95 37.99
CA LEU A 427 -86.47 84.26 38.78
C LEU A 427 -86.76 84.32 40.29
N GLU A 428 -87.45 85.34 40.82
CA GLU A 428 -87.88 85.40 42.23
C GLU A 428 -88.80 84.22 42.57
N GLY A 429 -89.71 83.86 41.66
CA GLY A 429 -90.64 82.73 41.81
C GLY A 429 -89.97 81.36 42.02
N SER A 430 -88.65 81.25 41.81
CA SER A 430 -87.86 80.06 42.11
C SER A 430 -87.47 79.90 43.59
N GLY A 431 -87.53 80.99 44.39
CA GLY A 431 -87.13 80.98 45.79
C GLY A 431 -85.62 81.00 46.07
N TYR A 432 -84.77 81.16 45.04
CA TYR A 432 -83.31 81.11 45.19
C TYR A 432 -82.61 82.45 45.46
N ALA A 433 -83.33 83.58 45.43
CA ALA A 433 -82.75 84.90 45.66
C ALA A 433 -83.70 85.81 46.47
N ASP A 434 -83.17 86.46 47.51
CA ASP A 434 -83.86 87.47 48.32
C ASP A 434 -83.49 88.93 47.92
N HIS A 435 -82.31 89.09 47.33
CA HIS A 435 -81.67 90.38 47.09
C HIS A 435 -80.99 90.41 45.72
N PHE A 436 -80.95 91.60 45.11
CA PHE A 436 -80.21 91.87 43.89
C PHE A 436 -79.26 93.06 44.07
N TYR A 437 -78.30 93.21 43.16
CA TYR A 437 -77.39 94.35 43.10
C TYR A 437 -77.77 95.24 41.93
N ARG A 438 -78.32 96.44 42.22
CA ARG A 438 -78.63 97.45 41.21
C ARG A 438 -77.40 98.32 40.98
N VAL A 439 -76.91 98.37 39.73
CA VAL A 439 -75.81 99.25 39.33
C VAL A 439 -76.40 100.53 38.75
N THR A 440 -75.99 101.67 39.30
CA THR A 440 -76.43 103.02 38.87
C THR A 440 -75.22 103.92 38.66
N LYS A 441 -75.35 104.99 37.88
CA LYS A 441 -74.34 106.06 37.84
C LYS A 441 -74.69 107.15 38.85
N ASP A 442 -73.66 107.74 39.45
CA ASP A 442 -73.80 108.99 40.22
C ASP A 442 -73.77 110.24 39.32
N ASP A 443 -73.91 111.40 39.93
CA ASP A 443 -73.90 112.71 39.24
C ASP A 443 -72.53 113.04 38.59
N GLU A 444 -71.45 112.35 38.99
CA GLU A 444 -70.11 112.46 38.40
C GLU A 444 -69.88 111.42 37.28
N GLY A 445 -70.80 110.47 37.09
CA GLY A 445 -70.75 109.42 36.08
C GLY A 445 -70.07 108.12 36.52
N ASN A 446 -69.66 108.00 37.80
CA ASN A 446 -69.07 106.80 38.36
C ASN A 446 -70.13 105.72 38.64
N SER A 447 -69.76 104.44 38.55
CA SER A 447 -70.66 103.32 38.84
C SER A 447 -70.76 103.06 40.35
N ILE A 448 -71.96 103.19 40.91
CA ILE A 448 -72.33 102.81 42.28
C ILE A 448 -73.13 101.50 42.24
N ILE A 449 -72.83 100.59 43.17
CA ILE A 449 -73.52 99.30 43.33
C ILE A 449 -74.33 99.34 44.63
N ASN A 450 -75.66 99.23 44.53
CA ASN A 450 -76.57 99.22 45.66
C ASN A 450 -77.27 97.87 45.79
N ARG A 451 -77.20 97.24 46.98
CA ARG A 451 -77.95 96.01 47.28
C ARG A 451 -79.39 96.37 47.66
N LYS A 452 -80.37 95.78 46.97
CA LYS A 452 -81.81 95.93 47.21
C LYS A 452 -82.48 94.59 47.44
N LYS A 453 -83.67 94.57 48.05
CA LYS A 453 -84.53 93.38 48.09
C LYS A 453 -85.33 93.26 46.81
N ILE A 454 -85.61 92.04 46.35
CA ILE A 454 -86.36 91.83 45.10
C ILE A 454 -87.79 92.38 45.21
N SER A 455 -88.41 92.28 46.38
CA SER A 455 -89.68 92.93 46.74
C SER A 455 -89.75 94.46 46.50
N GLU A 456 -88.61 95.15 46.34
CA GLU A 456 -88.51 96.59 46.03
C GLU A 456 -88.52 96.88 44.51
N LEU A 457 -88.73 95.88 43.65
CA LEU A 457 -88.96 96.08 42.21
C LEU A 457 -90.38 96.58 41.91
N GLN A 458 -91.34 96.26 42.79
CA GLN A 458 -92.76 96.64 42.62
C GLN A 458 -93.11 98.02 43.22
N SER A 459 -92.10 98.82 43.60
CA SER A 459 -92.23 100.14 44.26
C SER A 459 -91.41 101.22 43.59
#